data_AF-A0A0A0JSD1-F1
#
_entry.id   AF-A0A0A0JSD1-F1
#
_cell.length_a   1.000
_cell.length_b   1.000
_cell.length_c   1.000
_cell.angle_alpha   90.00
_cell.angle_beta   90.00
_cell.angle_gamma   90.00
#
_symmetry.space_group_name_H-M   'P 1'
#
loop_
_entity.id
_entity.type
_entity.pdbx_description
1 polymer ?
#
loop_
_entity_poly.entity_id
_entity_poly.type
_entity_poly.pdbx_seq_one_letter_code
_entity_poly.pdbx_strand_id
1 'polypeptide(L)'
;MSDPILELLAAPPNPSMSVDEEAVHAGGRRRVRRRALRRTAVGVAGVAGAAAFAFAALGTGADRDALPAGPSPSIGAAGRVSAEVLDGRYAVEVVPGAPSGQPNVVFYAVEGGRRQQLAGSDASPDVVSMGTGSGAEGVMLGTAPADATAFLTVTRDGSSRGGITTDHQPLPGTRYQAVALDFDVATDVDGYVNTIWIDDAGEVRSANGSLLPSVPIAGGDRFFVARDAEVMGVFMADGSGGSTRPLSSGESTTMGYGQKPDGGDWTWRSLSLLPAGAKDVAFEWDAQTVLGLTTVTLGPSGEVLAWANASSPASGPGPRVTSVSWTDEGGTRHTDPVE
;
A
#
# COMPACT_ATOMS: atom_id res chain seq x y z
N MET A 1 -11.36 -50.87 20.42
CA MET A 1 -12.56 -50.14 19.97
C MET A 1 -12.36 -48.70 20.38
N SER A 2 -11.98 -47.87 19.41
CA SER A 2 -11.78 -46.42 19.58
C SER A 2 -13.12 -45.73 19.39
N ASP A 3 -13.39 -44.65 20.13
CA ASP A 3 -14.68 -43.97 20.10
C ASP A 3 -14.78 -43.04 18.86
N PRO A 4 -15.66 -43.32 17.88
CA PRO A 4 -15.72 -42.58 16.62
C PRO A 4 -16.23 -41.14 16.77
N ILE A 5 -16.73 -40.75 17.95
CA ILE A 5 -17.17 -39.37 18.23
C ILE A 5 -15.96 -38.44 18.46
N LEU A 6 -14.82 -38.96 18.93
CA LEU A 6 -13.63 -38.14 19.20
C LEU A 6 -12.81 -37.81 17.95
N GLU A 7 -12.88 -38.62 16.88
CA GLU A 7 -12.24 -38.28 15.59
C GLU A 7 -12.95 -37.13 14.85
N LEU A 8 -14.27 -36.97 15.05
CA LEU A 8 -15.06 -35.88 14.45
C LEU A 8 -14.83 -34.50 15.10
N LEU A 9 -14.16 -34.45 16.26
CA LEU A 9 -13.81 -33.20 16.96
C LEU A 9 -12.36 -32.75 16.75
N ALA A 10 -11.56 -33.53 16.00
CA ALA A 10 -10.13 -33.27 15.80
C ALA A 10 -9.78 -32.70 14.42
N ALA A 11 -10.76 -32.51 13.53
CA ALA A 11 -10.55 -31.85 12.24
C ALA A 11 -10.57 -30.32 12.44
N PRO A 12 -9.43 -29.61 12.35
CA PRO A 12 -9.48 -28.15 12.24
C PRO A 12 -10.25 -27.79 10.96
N PRO A 13 -11.07 -26.73 10.96
CA PRO A 13 -11.72 -26.28 9.74
C PRO A 13 -10.63 -25.86 8.76
N ASN A 14 -10.48 -26.59 7.64
CA ASN A 14 -9.62 -26.17 6.55
C ASN A 14 -10.14 -24.81 6.05
N PRO A 15 -9.36 -23.72 6.16
CA PRO A 15 -9.71 -22.45 5.53
C PRO A 15 -9.34 -22.56 4.04
N SER A 16 -10.06 -23.40 3.30
CA SER A 16 -10.00 -23.41 1.84
C SER A 16 -10.70 -22.16 1.32
N MET A 17 -10.00 -21.03 1.39
CA MET A 17 -10.39 -19.81 0.69
C MET A 17 -10.35 -20.12 -0.81
N SER A 18 -11.50 -20.41 -1.40
CA SER A 18 -11.64 -20.48 -2.85
C SER A 18 -11.50 -19.06 -3.40
N VAL A 19 -10.32 -18.77 -3.96
CA VAL A 19 -10.07 -17.50 -4.65
C VAL A 19 -10.89 -17.48 -5.93
N ASP A 20 -11.75 -16.49 -6.06
CA ASP A 20 -12.40 -16.15 -7.33
C ASP A 20 -11.47 -15.22 -8.09
N GLU A 21 -10.73 -15.77 -9.05
CA GLU A 21 -9.68 -15.05 -9.79
C GLU A 21 -10.27 -13.90 -10.63
N GLU A 22 -11.46 -14.07 -11.22
CA GLU A 22 -12.13 -13.00 -11.99
C GLU A 22 -12.54 -11.83 -11.08
N ALA A 23 -13.07 -12.10 -9.89
CA ALA A 23 -13.39 -11.06 -8.90
C ALA A 23 -12.13 -10.35 -8.37
N VAL A 24 -11.01 -11.06 -8.23
CA VAL A 24 -9.71 -10.49 -7.82
C VAL A 24 -9.11 -9.60 -8.91
N HIS A 25 -9.26 -9.95 -10.18
CA HIS A 25 -8.80 -9.12 -11.31
C HIS A 25 -9.63 -7.85 -11.50
N ALA A 26 -10.93 -7.85 -11.15
CA ALA A 26 -11.78 -6.66 -11.21
C ALA A 26 -11.73 -5.75 -9.96
N GLY A 27 -11.30 -6.28 -8.79
CA GLY A 27 -11.66 -5.69 -7.49
C GLY A 27 -10.54 -5.21 -6.54
N GLY A 28 -9.27 -5.45 -6.86
CA GLY A 28 -8.13 -5.01 -6.04
C GLY A 28 -7.87 -5.86 -4.78
N ARG A 29 -6.63 -6.37 -4.64
CA ARG A 29 -6.21 -7.34 -3.61
C ARG A 29 -6.11 -6.73 -2.20
N ARG A 30 -6.38 -7.51 -1.13
CA ARG A 30 -6.22 -7.06 0.26
C ARG A 30 -6.10 -8.17 1.33
N ARG A 31 -5.05 -8.14 2.18
CA ARG A 31 -5.11 -8.13 3.68
C ARG A 31 -3.77 -8.46 4.38
N VAL A 32 -3.40 -7.66 5.38
CA VAL A 32 -2.39 -7.98 6.43
C VAL A 32 -2.90 -7.48 7.81
N ARG A 33 -2.45 -8.08 8.93
CA ARG A 33 -2.85 -7.76 10.33
C ARG A 33 -1.78 -6.92 11.08
N ARG A 34 -2.17 -6.20 12.14
CA ARG A 34 -1.31 -5.29 12.94
C ARG A 34 -1.49 -5.37 14.47
N ARG A 35 -0.53 -4.81 15.23
CA ARG A 35 -0.63 -4.42 16.66
C ARG A 35 0.14 -3.10 16.93
N ALA A 36 -0.02 -2.49 18.12
CA ALA A 36 0.18 -1.05 18.39
C ALA A 36 0.67 -0.80 19.86
N LEU A 37 1.11 0.37 20.37
CA LEU A 37 1.25 1.78 19.89
C LEU A 37 2.02 2.61 20.98
N ARG A 38 2.75 3.71 20.66
CA ARG A 38 2.79 5.05 21.36
C ARG A 38 3.98 5.98 21.00
N ARG A 39 3.81 7.30 21.24
CA ARG A 39 4.53 8.47 20.63
C ARG A 39 5.34 9.35 21.61
N THR A 40 6.31 10.13 21.09
CA THR A 40 6.60 11.59 21.30
C THR A 40 7.86 11.98 20.47
N ALA A 41 7.82 12.82 19.40
CA ALA A 41 7.73 14.31 19.38
C ALA A 41 9.03 15.01 19.90
N VAL A 42 9.70 16.01 19.28
CA VAL A 42 9.47 16.97 18.14
C VAL A 42 10.85 17.41 17.52
N GLY A 43 10.94 17.99 16.29
CA GLY A 43 12.06 18.93 15.97
C GLY A 43 12.58 19.14 14.51
N VAL A 44 11.84 19.86 13.66
CA VAL A 44 12.29 20.82 12.59
C VAL A 44 13.27 20.40 11.44
N ALA A 45 12.72 20.42 10.21
CA ALA A 45 13.20 20.89 8.87
C ALA A 45 14.55 20.46 8.22
N GLY A 46 14.52 20.13 6.91
CA GLY A 46 15.77 19.88 6.15
C GLY A 46 15.83 19.69 4.61
N VAL A 47 14.73 19.57 3.85
CA VAL A 47 14.65 19.71 2.35
C VAL A 47 15.26 18.62 1.42
N ALA A 48 14.38 18.11 0.53
CA ALA A 48 14.56 17.62 -0.86
C ALA A 48 14.97 16.16 -1.18
N GLY A 49 14.20 15.55 -2.10
CA GLY A 49 14.72 14.61 -3.10
C GLY A 49 13.88 13.35 -3.32
N ALA A 50 13.10 13.30 -4.41
CA ALA A 50 12.61 12.04 -4.97
C ALA A 50 13.79 11.24 -5.53
N ALA A 51 14.05 10.04 -5.03
CA ALA A 51 15.12 9.21 -5.56
C ALA A 51 14.81 7.72 -5.46
N ALA A 52 14.55 7.12 -6.62
CA ALA A 52 14.90 5.72 -6.85
C ALA A 52 16.43 5.65 -6.92
N PHE A 53 17.09 5.52 -5.77
CA PHE A 53 18.54 5.38 -5.72
C PHE A 53 18.94 3.99 -6.22
N ALA A 54 19.60 3.92 -7.38
CA ALA A 54 20.30 2.72 -7.79
C ALA A 54 21.45 2.44 -6.80
N PHE A 55 21.47 1.25 -6.20
CA PHE A 55 22.48 0.90 -5.21
C PHE A 55 23.89 0.87 -5.82
N ALA A 56 24.84 1.46 -5.10
CA ALA A 56 26.24 1.09 -5.29
C ALA A 56 26.46 -0.28 -4.66
N ALA A 57 26.79 -1.29 -5.49
CA ALA A 57 27.27 -2.58 -5.02
C ALA A 57 28.65 -2.40 -4.35
N LEU A 58 28.67 -2.11 -3.06
CA LEU A 58 29.88 -2.15 -2.26
C LEU A 58 30.32 -3.61 -2.14
N GLY A 59 31.45 -3.93 -2.78
CA GLY A 59 31.95 -5.30 -2.89
C GLY A 59 32.16 -5.98 -1.53
N THR A 60 32.09 -7.31 -1.54
CA THR A 60 32.20 -8.20 -0.38
C THR A 60 33.44 -7.89 0.47
N GLY A 61 33.27 -7.09 1.52
CA GLY A 61 34.36 -6.42 2.21
C GLY A 61 34.17 -6.35 3.73
N ALA A 62 34.83 -7.29 4.42
CA ALA A 62 34.97 -7.43 5.87
C ALA A 62 33.73 -7.90 6.66
N ASP A 63 33.88 -9.09 7.25
CA ASP A 63 33.18 -9.46 8.49
C ASP A 63 33.33 -8.32 9.52
N ARG A 64 32.21 -7.70 9.87
CA ARG A 64 32.09 -6.85 11.05
C ARG A 64 31.10 -7.54 11.97
N ASP A 65 31.56 -7.92 13.16
CA ASP A 65 30.84 -8.76 14.12
C ASP A 65 29.34 -8.48 14.15
N ALA A 66 28.57 -9.37 13.52
CA ALA A 66 27.12 -9.28 13.50
C ALA A 66 26.59 -9.57 14.90
N LEU A 67 25.79 -8.63 15.44
CA LEU A 67 25.03 -8.88 16.66
C LEU A 67 24.13 -10.12 16.46
N PRO A 68 23.94 -10.96 17.49
CA PRO A 68 23.09 -12.13 17.38
C PRO A 68 21.66 -11.69 17.03
N ALA A 69 21.06 -12.33 16.02
CA ALA A 69 19.66 -12.13 15.67
C ALA A 69 18.78 -12.43 16.89
N GLY A 70 17.87 -11.50 17.20
CA GLY A 70 17.06 -11.57 18.40
C GLY A 70 15.83 -10.68 18.25
N PRO A 71 14.64 -11.13 18.69
CA PRO A 71 13.38 -10.44 18.42
C PRO A 71 13.22 -9.20 19.31
N SER A 72 13.96 -8.14 19.02
CA SER A 72 13.84 -6.81 19.63
C SER A 72 14.62 -5.77 18.82
N PRO A 73 14.14 -4.50 18.75
CA PRO A 73 14.95 -3.41 18.24
C PRO A 73 16.16 -3.20 19.18
N SER A 74 17.33 -3.62 18.72
CA SER A 74 18.57 -3.49 19.47
C SER A 74 19.22 -2.13 19.21
N ILE A 75 19.38 -1.33 20.26
CA ILE A 75 20.25 -0.14 20.23
C ILE A 75 21.67 -0.65 20.41
N GLY A 76 22.40 -0.78 19.31
CA GLY A 76 23.82 -1.15 19.35
C GLY A 76 24.65 -0.07 20.05
N ALA A 77 25.75 -0.45 20.70
CA ALA A 77 26.60 0.40 21.55
C ALA A 77 27.31 1.58 20.84
N ALA A 78 26.94 1.89 19.59
CA ALA A 78 27.49 2.96 18.75
C ALA A 78 26.39 3.81 18.06
N GLY A 79 25.17 3.85 18.60
CA GLY A 79 24.07 4.70 18.09
C GLY A 79 23.38 4.18 16.82
N ARG A 80 23.54 2.89 16.51
CA ARG A 80 22.85 2.22 15.42
C ARG A 80 21.51 1.66 15.89
N VAL A 81 20.52 1.67 15.00
CA VAL A 81 19.18 1.14 15.27
C VAL A 81 18.80 0.18 14.16
N SER A 82 18.39 -1.04 14.52
CA SER A 82 17.98 -2.06 13.54
C SER A 82 16.62 -2.65 13.88
N ALA A 83 15.87 -3.01 12.83
CA ALA A 83 14.63 -3.77 12.90
C ALA A 83 14.69 -4.94 11.90
N GLU A 84 14.10 -6.06 12.31
CA GLU A 84 13.96 -7.28 11.50
C GLU A 84 12.57 -7.32 10.86
N VAL A 85 12.50 -7.71 9.58
CA VAL A 85 11.28 -7.69 8.75
C VAL A 85 11.10 -9.04 8.03
N LEU A 86 9.87 -9.31 7.58
CA LEU A 86 9.46 -10.55 6.91
C LEU A 86 9.80 -11.80 7.73
N ASP A 87 9.27 -11.84 8.96
CA ASP A 87 9.49 -12.88 9.98
C ASP A 87 10.97 -13.11 10.34
N GLY A 88 11.77 -12.04 10.25
CA GLY A 88 13.20 -12.07 10.58
C GLY A 88 14.10 -12.61 9.49
N ARG A 89 13.59 -12.83 8.26
CA ARG A 89 14.41 -13.19 7.09
C ARG A 89 15.33 -12.05 6.63
N TYR A 90 14.97 -10.80 6.92
CA TYR A 90 15.74 -9.63 6.55
C TYR A 90 15.85 -8.65 7.71
N ALA A 91 16.86 -7.78 7.68
CA ALA A 91 16.99 -6.69 8.64
C ALA A 91 17.39 -5.39 7.93
N VAL A 92 16.85 -4.29 8.45
CA VAL A 92 17.22 -2.92 8.07
C VAL A 92 17.95 -2.31 9.26
N GLU A 93 19.10 -1.69 9.03
CA GLU A 93 19.87 -0.97 10.06
C GLU A 93 20.08 0.48 9.62
N VAL A 94 19.63 1.41 10.45
CA VAL A 94 19.98 2.84 10.34
C VAL A 94 21.24 3.06 11.15
N VAL A 95 22.32 3.45 10.47
CA VAL A 95 23.59 3.85 11.07
C VAL A 95 23.78 5.37 10.93
N PRO A 96 24.21 6.08 12.00
CA PRO A 96 24.47 7.51 11.95
C PRO A 96 25.45 7.85 10.81
N GLY A 97 25.01 8.71 9.89
CA GLY A 97 25.79 9.14 8.74
C GLY A 97 26.58 10.43 8.99
N ALA A 98 27.43 10.76 8.02
CA ALA A 98 28.24 11.98 8.01
C ALA A 98 28.06 12.69 6.65
N PRO A 99 27.53 13.92 6.60
CA PRO A 99 27.10 14.76 7.72
C PRO A 99 25.82 14.25 8.42
N SER A 100 25.57 14.75 9.63
CA SER A 100 24.55 14.27 10.58
C SER A 100 23.08 14.47 10.18
N GLY A 101 22.79 14.71 8.90
CA GLY A 101 21.45 14.86 8.34
C GLY A 101 21.04 13.77 7.35
N GLN A 102 21.98 12.91 6.92
CA GLN A 102 21.73 11.79 5.99
C GLN A 102 22.30 10.52 6.63
N PRO A 103 21.50 9.75 7.38
CA PRO A 103 21.94 8.47 7.91
C PRO A 103 22.04 7.43 6.78
N ASN A 104 23.07 6.58 6.90
CA ASN A 104 23.23 5.43 6.02
C ASN A 104 22.28 4.32 6.49
N VAL A 105 21.53 3.76 5.58
CA VAL A 105 20.79 2.52 5.76
C VAL A 105 21.63 1.36 5.24
N VAL A 106 21.65 0.26 5.97
CA VAL A 106 22.25 -1.00 5.53
C VAL A 106 21.18 -2.09 5.57
N PHE A 107 21.10 -2.84 4.48
CA PHE A 107 20.14 -3.93 4.30
C PHE A 107 20.84 -5.28 4.44
N TYR A 108 20.20 -6.21 5.16
CA TYR A 108 20.75 -7.53 5.45
C TYR A 108 19.74 -8.63 5.13
N ALA A 109 20.21 -9.74 4.57
CA ALA A 109 19.56 -11.04 4.71
C ALA A 109 20.00 -11.68 6.03
N VAL A 110 19.13 -12.49 6.63
CA VAL A 110 19.38 -13.18 7.89
C VAL A 110 19.24 -14.69 7.67
N GLU A 111 20.35 -15.40 7.76
CA GLU A 111 20.40 -16.86 7.60
C GLU A 111 21.11 -17.49 8.80
N GLY A 112 20.49 -18.51 9.42
CA GLY A 112 21.07 -19.20 10.58
C GLY A 112 21.39 -18.28 11.77
N GLY A 113 20.70 -17.15 11.90
CA GLY A 113 20.96 -16.11 12.92
C GLY A 113 22.14 -15.20 12.62
N ARG A 114 22.74 -15.28 11.42
CA ARG A 114 23.81 -14.40 10.94
C ARG A 114 23.27 -13.41 9.91
N ARG A 115 23.81 -12.19 9.91
CA ARG A 115 23.42 -11.12 8.98
C ARG A 115 24.42 -11.04 7.83
N GLN A 116 23.96 -11.26 6.61
CA GLN A 116 24.73 -11.00 5.38
C GLN A 116 24.30 -9.64 4.81
N GLN A 117 25.24 -8.71 4.64
CA GLN A 117 24.95 -7.42 4.02
C GLN A 117 24.60 -7.60 2.54
N LEU A 118 23.49 -6.99 2.11
CA LEU A 118 22.98 -7.01 0.74
C LEU A 118 23.34 -5.73 -0.01
N ALA A 119 23.05 -4.58 0.62
CA ALA A 119 23.15 -3.26 0.01
C ALA A 119 23.16 -2.17 1.10
N GLY A 120 23.24 -0.90 0.69
CA GLY A 120 22.98 0.25 1.54
C GLY A 120 22.56 1.49 0.74
N SER A 121 21.79 2.38 1.36
CA SER A 121 21.26 3.61 0.77
C SER A 121 21.30 4.76 1.76
N ASP A 122 20.96 5.97 1.34
CA ASP A 122 20.64 7.08 2.24
C ASP A 122 19.15 7.05 2.61
N ALA A 123 18.78 7.61 3.78
CA ALA A 123 17.38 7.80 4.18
C ALA A 123 17.02 9.27 4.46
N SER A 124 15.90 9.72 3.90
CA SER A 124 15.30 11.03 4.19
C SER A 124 14.01 10.83 5.00
N PRO A 125 13.78 11.62 6.07
CA PRO A 125 12.68 11.40 7.01
C PRO A 125 11.29 11.64 6.41
N ASP A 126 11.21 12.22 5.22
CA ASP A 126 9.97 12.52 4.49
C ASP A 126 9.77 11.59 3.27
N VAL A 127 10.66 10.62 3.03
CA VAL A 127 10.75 9.81 1.80
C VAL A 127 10.64 8.32 2.12
N VAL A 128 9.84 7.60 1.34
CA VAL A 128 9.87 6.14 1.25
C VAL A 128 10.93 5.76 0.23
N SER A 129 12.07 5.25 0.71
CA SER A 129 13.14 4.72 -0.13
C SER A 129 13.05 3.19 -0.12
N MET A 130 12.86 2.59 -1.29
CA MET A 130 12.78 1.13 -1.50
C MET A 130 13.79 0.71 -2.55
N GLY A 131 14.31 -0.51 -2.46
CA GLY A 131 15.02 -1.12 -3.57
C GLY A 131 15.39 -2.59 -3.38
N THR A 132 15.90 -3.18 -4.45
CA THR A 132 16.32 -4.58 -4.56
C THR A 132 17.83 -4.76 -4.38
N GLY A 133 18.24 -5.86 -3.74
CA GLY A 133 19.65 -6.23 -3.56
C GLY A 133 19.91 -7.66 -4.04
N SER A 134 21.13 -7.95 -4.49
CA SER A 134 21.55 -9.32 -4.81
C SER A 134 21.48 -10.18 -3.55
N GLY A 135 20.68 -11.26 -3.58
CA GLY A 135 20.37 -12.08 -2.40
C GLY A 135 19.02 -11.77 -1.74
N ALA A 136 18.21 -10.88 -2.31
CA ALA A 136 16.82 -10.61 -1.92
C ALA A 136 15.88 -10.79 -3.12
N GLU A 137 15.88 -11.98 -3.73
CA GLU A 137 15.03 -12.28 -4.89
C GLU A 137 13.54 -12.13 -4.53
N GLY A 138 12.80 -11.35 -5.32
CA GLY A 138 11.40 -11.04 -5.08
C GLY A 138 11.12 -10.10 -3.91
N VAL A 139 12.15 -9.56 -3.25
CA VAL A 139 11.99 -8.71 -2.07
C VAL A 139 12.60 -7.33 -2.31
N MET A 140 11.83 -6.29 -2.00
CA MET A 140 12.35 -4.93 -1.83
C MET A 140 12.48 -4.61 -0.36
N LEU A 141 13.62 -4.03 0.03
CA LEU A 141 13.85 -3.53 1.38
C LEU A 141 14.01 -2.01 1.33
N GLY A 142 13.66 -1.35 2.42
CA GLY A 142 13.63 0.10 2.44
C GLY A 142 13.41 0.73 3.81
N THR A 143 13.28 2.04 3.78
CA THR A 143 12.88 2.86 4.92
C THR A 143 11.75 3.81 4.52
N ALA A 144 10.84 4.05 5.44
CA ALA A 144 9.78 5.05 5.31
C ALA A 144 9.78 6.01 6.52
N PRO A 145 9.08 7.14 6.43
CA PRO A 145 8.81 8.03 7.56
C PRO A 145 8.14 7.26 8.72
N ALA A 146 8.54 7.55 9.97
CA ALA A 146 8.05 6.84 11.15
C ALA A 146 6.55 7.09 11.46
N ASP A 147 5.94 8.10 10.86
CA ASP A 147 4.52 8.43 10.94
C ASP A 147 3.68 7.82 9.80
N ALA A 148 4.29 7.18 8.80
CA ALA A 148 3.56 6.49 7.74
C ALA A 148 2.72 5.34 8.32
N THR A 149 1.40 5.45 8.22
CA THR A 149 0.42 4.52 8.79
C THR A 149 -0.13 3.50 7.80
N ALA A 150 0.02 3.65 6.48
CA ALA A 150 -0.18 2.55 5.54
C ALA A 150 0.56 2.83 4.22
N PHE A 151 0.77 1.76 3.44
CA PHE A 151 1.48 1.77 2.18
C PHE A 151 0.63 1.09 1.08
N LEU A 152 0.77 1.56 -0.15
CA LEU A 152 0.23 0.97 -1.37
C LEU A 152 1.35 0.93 -2.41
N THR A 153 1.67 -0.27 -2.87
CA THR A 153 2.67 -0.51 -3.91
C THR A 153 2.03 -0.30 -5.27
N VAL A 154 2.59 0.60 -6.07
CA VAL A 154 2.21 0.80 -7.47
C VAL A 154 3.16 0.01 -8.35
N THR A 155 2.60 -0.90 -9.15
CA THR A 155 3.33 -1.60 -10.22
C THR A 155 2.87 -1.10 -11.58
N ARG A 156 3.78 -1.11 -12.56
CA ARG A 156 3.52 -0.72 -13.95
C ARG A 156 2.35 -1.55 -14.49
N ASP A 157 1.37 -0.89 -15.07
CA ASP A 157 0.17 -1.51 -15.68
C ASP A 157 -0.64 -2.43 -14.73
N GLY A 158 -0.43 -2.33 -13.41
CA GLY A 158 -0.97 -3.31 -12.45
C GLY A 158 -0.42 -4.73 -12.64
N SER A 159 0.71 -4.89 -13.33
CA SER A 159 1.25 -6.15 -13.87
C SER A 159 1.70 -7.20 -12.85
N SER A 160 1.50 -6.98 -11.54
CA SER A 160 1.82 -7.99 -10.54
C SER A 160 0.86 -9.17 -10.66
N ARG A 161 1.40 -10.30 -11.13
CA ARG A 161 0.71 -11.58 -11.25
C ARG A 161 0.41 -12.16 -9.88
N GLY A 162 1.33 -11.98 -8.92
CA GLY A 162 1.22 -12.43 -7.54
C GLY A 162 0.64 -11.40 -6.56
N GLY A 163 0.38 -11.82 -5.32
CA GLY A 163 0.19 -10.89 -4.21
C GLY A 163 1.49 -10.16 -3.86
N ILE A 164 1.34 -9.04 -3.14
CA ILE A 164 2.47 -8.30 -2.55
C ILE A 164 2.19 -8.19 -1.05
N THR A 165 3.07 -8.76 -0.24
CA THR A 165 3.01 -8.63 1.22
C THR A 165 3.88 -7.46 1.66
N THR A 166 3.28 -6.50 2.36
CA THR A 166 4.01 -5.41 3.00
C THR A 166 4.20 -5.71 4.49
N ASP A 167 5.45 -5.71 4.95
CA ASP A 167 5.81 -5.65 6.36
C ASP A 167 6.55 -4.34 6.64
N HIS A 168 6.39 -3.81 7.85
CA HIS A 168 7.05 -2.60 8.30
C HIS A 168 7.23 -2.63 9.82
N GLN A 169 8.41 -2.22 10.29
CA GLN A 169 8.76 -2.24 11.70
C GLN A 169 9.40 -0.91 12.12
N PRO A 170 9.02 -0.34 13.27
CA PRO A 170 9.59 0.92 13.74
C PRO A 170 11.09 0.77 13.99
N LEU A 171 11.87 1.82 13.72
CA LEU A 171 13.28 1.93 14.09
C LEU A 171 13.39 2.91 15.28
N PRO A 172 13.31 2.45 16.54
CA PRO A 172 13.06 3.32 17.69
C PRO A 172 14.21 4.31 17.94
N GLY A 173 13.85 5.54 18.29
CA GLY A 173 14.82 6.63 18.46
C GLY A 173 15.26 7.28 17.14
N THR A 174 14.75 6.82 15.99
CA THR A 174 14.96 7.45 14.68
C THR A 174 13.66 8.10 14.15
N ARG A 175 13.74 8.75 12.98
CA ARG A 175 12.56 9.27 12.24
C ARG A 175 12.03 8.28 11.21
N TYR A 176 12.48 7.04 11.24
CA TYR A 176 12.23 6.03 10.20
C TYR A 176 11.49 4.80 10.75
N GLN A 177 10.89 4.06 9.84
CA GLN A 177 10.55 2.65 10.01
C GLN A 177 11.18 1.85 8.88
N ALA A 178 11.59 0.62 9.18
CA ALA A 178 11.97 -0.37 8.17
C ALA A 178 10.71 -0.76 7.39
N VAL A 179 10.82 -0.92 6.06
CA VAL A 179 9.73 -1.42 5.21
C VAL A 179 10.27 -2.51 4.29
N ALA A 180 9.47 -3.54 4.08
CA ALA A 180 9.73 -4.60 3.13
C ALA A 180 8.49 -4.88 2.28
N LEU A 181 8.72 -5.18 1.00
CA LEU A 181 7.73 -5.69 0.06
C LEU A 181 8.20 -7.08 -0.40
N ASP A 182 7.39 -8.10 -0.17
CA ASP A 182 7.62 -9.47 -0.63
C ASP A 182 6.62 -9.76 -1.76
N PHE A 183 7.12 -10.06 -2.96
CA PHE A 183 6.31 -10.32 -4.14
C PHE A 183 6.18 -11.83 -4.33
N ASP A 184 4.95 -12.38 -4.30
CA ASP A 184 4.70 -13.81 -4.47
C ASP A 184 5.31 -14.38 -5.77
N VAL A 185 5.46 -13.53 -6.78
CA VAL A 185 6.16 -13.83 -8.03
C VAL A 185 7.38 -12.91 -8.13
N ALA A 186 8.56 -13.46 -7.85
CA ALA A 186 9.78 -12.68 -7.63
C ALA A 186 10.20 -11.73 -8.77
N THR A 187 9.83 -12.04 -10.02
CA THR A 187 10.13 -11.19 -11.20
C THR A 187 9.20 -9.98 -11.33
N ASP A 188 8.09 -9.92 -10.59
CA ASP A 188 7.19 -8.77 -10.61
C ASP A 188 7.82 -7.53 -9.93
N VAL A 189 8.94 -7.71 -9.20
CA VAL A 189 9.71 -6.63 -8.58
C VAL A 189 10.26 -5.63 -9.61
N ASP A 190 10.58 -6.08 -10.83
CA ASP A 190 11.00 -5.23 -11.95
C ASP A 190 9.85 -4.33 -12.47
N GLY A 191 8.62 -4.66 -12.10
CA GLY A 191 7.41 -3.89 -12.34
C GLY A 191 7.14 -2.80 -11.30
N TYR A 192 7.91 -2.69 -10.21
CA TYR A 192 7.74 -1.64 -9.21
C TYR A 192 7.91 -0.24 -9.81
N VAL A 193 6.97 0.67 -9.49
CA VAL A 193 7.00 2.07 -9.95
C VAL A 193 7.06 3.04 -8.77
N ASN A 194 6.22 2.86 -7.76
CA ASN A 194 6.08 3.82 -6.66
C ASN A 194 5.53 3.15 -5.39
N THR A 195 5.71 3.81 -4.24
CA THR A 195 4.99 3.50 -3.00
C THR A 195 4.21 4.74 -2.59
N ILE A 196 2.89 4.65 -2.56
CA ILE A 196 2.03 5.69 -2.03
C ILE A 196 1.75 5.36 -0.58
N TRP A 197 1.74 6.36 0.29
CA TRP A 197 1.57 6.17 1.73
C TRP A 197 0.65 7.23 2.33
N ILE A 198 0.14 6.95 3.52
CA ILE A 198 -0.70 7.87 4.30
C ILE A 198 -0.10 8.00 5.70
N ASP A 199 -0.01 9.22 6.23
CA ASP A 199 0.53 9.48 7.57
C ASP A 199 -0.53 9.36 8.70
N ASP A 200 -0.19 9.75 9.93
CA ASP A 200 -1.10 9.68 11.08
C ASP A 200 -2.04 10.90 11.24
N ALA A 201 -1.80 11.96 10.46
CA ALA A 201 -2.77 13.04 10.20
C ALA A 201 -3.74 12.67 9.07
N GLY A 202 -3.44 11.60 8.33
CA GLY A 202 -4.21 11.11 7.20
C GLY A 202 -3.94 11.87 5.91
N GLU A 203 -2.79 12.54 5.79
CA GLU A 203 -2.33 13.11 4.52
C GLU A 203 -1.77 12.01 3.63
N VAL A 204 -2.14 11.99 2.34
CA VAL A 204 -1.66 11.00 1.39
C VAL A 204 -0.48 11.57 0.61
N ARG A 205 0.60 10.80 0.50
CA ARG A 205 1.88 11.23 -0.08
C ARG A 205 2.43 10.17 -1.02
N SER A 206 3.17 10.58 -2.04
CA SER A 206 3.95 9.66 -2.88
C SER A 206 5.27 9.30 -2.20
N ALA A 207 6.05 8.37 -2.77
CA ALA A 207 7.30 7.91 -2.17
C ALA A 207 8.30 9.05 -1.89
N ASN A 208 8.23 10.16 -2.62
CA ASN A 208 9.12 11.32 -2.42
C ASN A 208 8.66 12.32 -1.35
N GLY A 209 7.56 12.04 -0.64
CA GLY A 209 6.98 12.90 0.40
C GLY A 209 6.02 13.98 -0.10
N SER A 210 5.88 14.17 -1.41
CA SER A 210 4.94 15.13 -2.00
C SER A 210 3.50 14.78 -1.64
N LEU A 211 2.78 15.78 -1.14
CA LEU A 211 1.36 15.68 -0.82
C LEU A 211 0.55 15.44 -2.10
N LEU A 212 -0.33 14.44 -2.07
CA LEU A 212 -1.20 14.08 -3.16
C LEU A 212 -2.61 14.66 -2.97
N PRO A 213 -3.28 15.13 -4.05
CA PRO A 213 -4.70 15.47 -4.01
C PRO A 213 -5.52 14.32 -3.43
N SER A 214 -6.14 14.55 -2.27
CA SER A 214 -6.83 13.52 -1.51
C SER A 214 -7.99 14.10 -0.70
N VAL A 215 -9.02 13.29 -0.49
CA VAL A 215 -10.26 13.68 0.20
C VAL A 215 -10.79 12.55 1.09
N PRO A 216 -11.39 12.85 2.26
CA PRO A 216 -12.17 11.86 2.99
C PRO A 216 -13.43 11.49 2.21
N ILE A 217 -13.76 10.21 2.20
CA ILE A 217 -15.04 9.68 1.70
C ILE A 217 -15.77 8.94 2.82
N ALA A 218 -16.95 8.38 2.52
CA ALA A 218 -17.83 7.77 3.51
C ALA A 218 -17.13 6.62 4.29
N GLY A 219 -17.40 6.50 5.59
CA GLY A 219 -16.76 5.49 6.45
C GLY A 219 -15.34 5.85 6.95
N GLY A 220 -14.81 7.01 6.57
CA GLY A 220 -13.49 7.49 7.00
C GLY A 220 -12.35 7.13 6.05
N ASP A 221 -12.63 6.37 4.99
CA ASP A 221 -11.65 6.05 3.95
C ASP A 221 -11.16 7.34 3.26
N ARG A 222 -9.96 7.28 2.67
CA ARG A 222 -9.30 8.42 2.01
C ARG A 222 -9.02 8.09 0.55
N PHE A 223 -9.71 8.78 -0.36
CA PHE A 223 -9.41 8.73 -1.79
C PHE A 223 -8.20 9.63 -2.11
N PHE A 224 -7.42 9.28 -3.14
CA PHE A 224 -6.34 10.11 -3.68
C PHE A 224 -6.15 9.93 -5.20
N VAL A 225 -5.45 10.90 -5.81
CA VAL A 225 -4.92 10.81 -7.18
C VAL A 225 -3.41 11.03 -7.17
N ALA A 226 -2.65 10.17 -7.84
CA ALA A 226 -1.21 10.28 -7.99
C ALA A 226 -0.85 10.34 -9.49
N ARG A 227 -0.87 11.56 -10.05
CA ARG A 227 -0.63 11.79 -11.50
C ARG A 227 0.74 11.30 -11.95
N ASP A 228 1.80 11.57 -11.18
CA ASP A 228 3.18 11.12 -11.48
C ASP A 228 3.34 9.58 -11.48
N ALA A 229 2.40 8.86 -10.89
CA ALA A 229 2.36 7.40 -10.86
C ALA A 229 1.22 6.83 -11.71
N GLU A 230 0.50 7.68 -12.46
CA GLU A 230 -0.64 7.37 -13.30
C GLU A 230 -1.71 6.49 -12.63
N VAL A 231 -1.97 6.71 -11.33
CA VAL A 231 -3.00 5.97 -10.57
C VAL A 231 -3.94 6.87 -9.79
N MET A 232 -5.14 6.37 -9.51
CA MET A 232 -5.97 6.79 -8.38
C MET A 232 -6.12 5.64 -7.38
N GLY A 233 -6.54 5.94 -6.16
CA GLY A 233 -6.68 4.90 -5.15
C GLY A 233 -7.40 5.33 -3.88
N VAL A 234 -7.48 4.39 -2.95
CA VAL A 234 -8.14 4.56 -1.65
C VAL A 234 -7.34 3.89 -0.54
N PHE A 235 -7.12 4.60 0.56
CA PHE A 235 -6.76 4.02 1.85
C PHE A 235 -8.04 3.77 2.64
N MET A 236 -8.22 2.52 3.08
CA MET A 236 -9.43 2.10 3.80
C MET A 236 -9.21 2.17 5.31
N ALA A 237 -10.09 2.87 6.02
CA ALA A 237 -9.91 3.28 7.42
C ALA A 237 -9.95 2.14 8.44
N ASP A 238 -10.50 0.97 8.05
CA ASP A 238 -10.45 -0.26 8.86
C ASP A 238 -9.02 -0.82 9.07
N GLY A 239 -8.02 -0.23 8.41
CA GLY A 239 -6.60 -0.52 8.61
C GLY A 239 -6.09 -1.78 7.89
N SER A 240 -6.94 -2.50 7.16
CA SER A 240 -6.51 -3.73 6.47
C SER A 240 -5.79 -3.52 5.12
N GLY A 241 -5.32 -2.30 4.81
CA GLY A 241 -4.67 -1.89 3.54
C GLY A 241 -5.45 -0.84 2.74
N GLY A 242 -5.37 -0.90 1.41
CA GLY A 242 -6.08 -0.02 0.46
C GLY A 242 -6.15 -0.64 -0.93
N SER A 243 -6.47 0.13 -1.97
CA SER A 243 -6.48 -0.31 -3.37
C SER A 243 -6.08 0.84 -4.31
N THR A 244 -5.53 0.51 -5.48
CA THR A 244 -5.16 1.45 -6.55
C THR A 244 -5.65 0.93 -7.90
N ARG A 245 -6.02 1.85 -8.80
CA ARG A 245 -6.27 1.56 -10.22
C ARG A 245 -5.46 2.52 -11.09
N PRO A 246 -4.84 2.05 -12.20
CA PRO A 246 -4.33 2.92 -13.25
C PRO A 246 -5.40 3.92 -13.72
N LEU A 247 -4.96 5.14 -14.02
CA LEU A 247 -5.80 6.13 -14.68
C LEU A 247 -6.08 5.65 -16.11
N SER A 248 -7.34 5.82 -16.53
CA SER A 248 -7.76 5.55 -17.90
C SER A 248 -7.18 6.56 -18.87
N SER A 249 -7.09 6.18 -20.15
CA SER A 249 -6.86 7.13 -21.26
C SER A 249 -8.13 7.89 -21.68
N GLY A 250 -9.31 7.48 -21.19
CA GLY A 250 -10.59 8.18 -21.34
C GLY A 250 -10.77 9.36 -20.38
N GLU A 251 -11.89 10.07 -20.49
CA GLU A 251 -12.17 11.26 -19.66
C GLU A 251 -12.51 10.93 -18.20
N SER A 252 -13.05 9.73 -17.94
CA SER A 252 -13.32 9.24 -16.58
C SER A 252 -12.56 7.95 -16.23
N THR A 253 -12.03 7.90 -15.00
CA THR A 253 -11.47 6.66 -14.41
C THR A 253 -12.38 6.18 -13.29
N THR A 254 -12.84 4.93 -13.35
CA THR A 254 -13.68 4.34 -12.28
C THR A 254 -12.97 3.16 -11.62
N MET A 255 -12.96 3.13 -10.28
CA MET A 255 -12.54 1.98 -9.49
C MET A 255 -13.66 1.56 -8.54
N GLY A 256 -13.74 0.25 -8.26
CA GLY A 256 -14.59 -0.27 -7.22
C GLY A 256 -13.78 -0.95 -6.12
N TYR A 257 -14.34 -1.01 -4.91
CA TYR A 257 -13.86 -1.87 -3.85
C TYR A 257 -15.02 -2.26 -2.93
N GLY A 258 -14.90 -3.42 -2.29
CA GLY A 258 -15.98 -3.93 -1.44
C GLY A 258 -15.60 -5.22 -0.73
N GLN A 259 -16.56 -5.76 0.01
CA GLN A 259 -16.40 -7.02 0.75
C GLN A 259 -17.69 -7.83 0.64
N LYS A 260 -17.51 -9.15 0.55
CA LYS A 260 -18.56 -10.16 0.74
C LYS A 260 -18.26 -10.90 2.05
N PRO A 261 -19.04 -10.70 3.12
CA PRO A 261 -18.97 -11.55 4.31
C PRO A 261 -19.41 -12.98 3.98
N ASP A 262 -18.94 -13.98 4.74
CA ASP A 262 -19.34 -15.38 4.53
C ASP A 262 -20.85 -15.55 4.65
N GLY A 263 -21.49 -16.01 3.56
CA GLY A 263 -22.96 -16.13 3.45
C GLY A 263 -23.74 -14.80 3.48
N GLY A 264 -23.05 -13.66 3.50
CA GLY A 264 -23.62 -12.32 3.50
C GLY A 264 -23.67 -11.68 2.12
N ASP A 265 -24.48 -10.64 2.01
CA ASP A 265 -24.61 -9.84 0.80
C ASP A 265 -23.32 -9.07 0.49
N TRP A 266 -23.09 -8.84 -0.81
CA TRP A 266 -22.02 -7.97 -1.26
C TRP A 266 -22.27 -6.54 -0.80
N THR A 267 -21.23 -5.91 -0.27
CA THR A 267 -21.19 -4.46 -0.04
C THR A 267 -20.08 -3.87 -0.88
N TRP A 268 -20.39 -2.84 -1.67
CA TRP A 268 -19.47 -2.27 -2.66
C TRP A 268 -19.54 -0.75 -2.65
N ARG A 269 -18.41 -0.11 -2.98
CA ARG A 269 -18.33 1.31 -3.30
C ARG A 269 -17.66 1.48 -4.64
N SER A 270 -18.28 2.26 -5.51
CA SER A 270 -17.64 2.75 -6.73
C SER A 270 -17.20 4.19 -6.54
N LEU A 271 -16.03 4.52 -7.07
CA LEU A 271 -15.37 5.81 -7.09
C LEU A 271 -15.05 6.13 -8.54
N SER A 272 -15.51 7.28 -9.04
CA SER A 272 -15.22 7.75 -10.40
C SER A 272 -14.56 9.12 -10.33
N LEU A 273 -13.35 9.22 -10.87
CA LEU A 273 -12.63 10.46 -11.11
C LEU A 273 -13.07 11.03 -12.45
N LEU A 274 -13.52 12.28 -12.44
CA LEU A 274 -14.09 13.00 -13.58
C LEU A 274 -13.33 14.30 -13.85
N PRO A 275 -13.43 14.84 -15.08
CA PRO A 275 -12.81 16.12 -15.45
C PRO A 275 -13.25 17.28 -14.56
N ALA A 276 -12.47 18.36 -14.58
CA ALA A 276 -12.80 19.56 -13.85
C ALA A 276 -14.15 20.17 -14.29
N GLY A 277 -14.94 20.65 -13.32
CA GLY A 277 -16.26 21.25 -13.59
C GLY A 277 -17.40 20.27 -13.89
N ALA A 278 -17.16 18.95 -13.85
CA ALA A 278 -18.19 17.93 -14.05
C ALA A 278 -19.35 18.05 -13.03
N LYS A 279 -20.59 18.07 -13.52
CA LYS A 279 -21.83 18.24 -12.74
C LYS A 279 -22.90 17.24 -13.19
N ASP A 280 -24.04 17.21 -12.49
CA ASP A 280 -25.17 16.31 -12.76
C ASP A 280 -24.78 14.81 -12.91
N VAL A 281 -23.76 14.39 -12.17
CA VAL A 281 -23.17 13.05 -12.31
C VAL A 281 -24.22 11.97 -12.04
N ALA A 282 -24.20 10.89 -12.81
CA ALA A 282 -25.01 9.69 -12.61
C ALA A 282 -24.19 8.43 -12.93
N PHE A 283 -24.40 7.38 -12.14
CA PHE A 283 -23.82 6.05 -12.37
C PHE A 283 -24.95 5.10 -12.79
N GLU A 284 -24.73 4.35 -13.87
CA GLU A 284 -25.54 3.16 -14.17
C GLU A 284 -24.92 1.94 -13.48
N TRP A 285 -25.75 1.12 -12.86
CA TRP A 285 -25.31 0.01 -12.01
C TRP A 285 -25.95 -1.31 -12.44
N ASP A 286 -25.13 -2.36 -12.42
CA ASP A 286 -25.56 -3.75 -12.29
C ASP A 286 -25.50 -4.10 -10.80
N ALA A 287 -26.56 -3.77 -10.08
CA ALA A 287 -26.70 -3.93 -8.63
C ALA A 287 -28.19 -3.99 -8.22
N GLN A 288 -28.51 -4.65 -7.10
CA GLN A 288 -29.89 -4.69 -6.61
C GLN A 288 -30.28 -3.42 -5.82
N THR A 289 -29.36 -2.86 -5.05
CA THR A 289 -29.58 -1.63 -4.26
C THR A 289 -28.43 -0.67 -4.46
N VAL A 290 -28.73 0.60 -4.69
CA VAL A 290 -27.75 1.70 -4.78
C VAL A 290 -28.11 2.77 -3.73
N LEU A 291 -27.11 3.18 -2.95
CA LEU A 291 -27.26 4.06 -1.78
C LEU A 291 -26.53 5.39 -1.99
N GLY A 292 -27.22 6.30 -2.69
CA GLY A 292 -26.84 7.69 -2.87
C GLY A 292 -25.63 7.90 -3.78
N LEU A 293 -25.57 9.06 -4.43
CA LEU A 293 -24.38 9.54 -5.12
C LEU A 293 -23.91 10.81 -4.41
N THR A 294 -22.62 10.87 -4.10
CA THR A 294 -21.96 12.06 -3.57
C THR A 294 -20.87 12.50 -4.55
N THR A 295 -20.72 13.80 -4.75
CA THR A 295 -19.61 14.38 -5.51
C THR A 295 -18.80 15.33 -4.62
N VAL A 296 -17.50 15.41 -4.86
CA VAL A 296 -16.62 16.42 -4.23
C VAL A 296 -15.55 16.87 -5.22
N THR A 297 -15.23 18.15 -5.21
CA THR A 297 -14.12 18.72 -5.99
C THR A 297 -12.78 18.43 -5.30
N LEU A 298 -11.81 17.98 -6.08
CA LEU A 298 -10.47 17.60 -5.63
C LEU A 298 -9.50 18.77 -5.73
N GLY A 299 -9.22 19.39 -4.58
CA GLY A 299 -8.10 20.33 -4.42
C GLY A 299 -8.05 21.45 -5.47
N PRO A 300 -6.85 21.89 -5.89
CA PRO A 300 -6.69 22.96 -6.87
C PRO A 300 -6.93 22.55 -8.33
N SER A 301 -6.96 21.25 -8.67
CA SER A 301 -7.16 20.81 -10.07
C SER A 301 -8.61 20.96 -10.53
N GLY A 302 -9.57 21.11 -9.61
CA GLY A 302 -10.98 21.30 -9.92
C GLY A 302 -11.70 20.02 -10.37
N GLU A 303 -10.97 18.91 -10.48
CA GLU A 303 -11.45 17.57 -10.85
C GLU A 303 -12.50 17.07 -9.87
N VAL A 304 -13.41 16.22 -10.31
CA VAL A 304 -14.55 15.80 -9.49
C VAL A 304 -14.46 14.32 -9.18
N LEU A 305 -14.41 13.99 -7.89
CA LEU A 305 -14.63 12.63 -7.43
C LEU A 305 -16.12 12.43 -7.20
N ALA A 306 -16.72 11.48 -7.89
CA ALA A 306 -18.06 10.97 -7.62
C ALA A 306 -17.96 9.59 -6.92
N TRP A 307 -18.83 9.31 -5.96
CA TRP A 307 -18.91 7.97 -5.36
C TRP A 307 -20.31 7.61 -4.89
N ALA A 308 -20.60 6.31 -4.98
CA ALA A 308 -21.86 5.72 -4.55
C ALA A 308 -21.60 4.33 -3.96
N ASN A 309 -22.43 3.92 -3.00
CA ASN A 309 -22.39 2.57 -2.44
C ASN A 309 -23.48 1.72 -3.09
N ALA A 310 -23.26 0.41 -3.19
CA ALA A 310 -24.24 -0.53 -3.70
C ALA A 310 -24.16 -1.88 -2.96
N SER A 311 -25.24 -2.66 -3.06
CA SER A 311 -25.28 -4.04 -2.57
C SER A 311 -26.05 -4.97 -3.51
N SER A 312 -25.63 -6.23 -3.52
CA SER A 312 -26.21 -7.34 -4.29
C SER A 312 -26.24 -8.61 -3.43
N PRO A 313 -27.16 -9.56 -3.68
CA PRO A 313 -27.28 -10.78 -2.88
C PRO A 313 -26.00 -11.60 -2.79
N ALA A 314 -25.86 -12.36 -1.70
CA ALA A 314 -24.79 -13.35 -1.52
C ALA A 314 -24.67 -14.33 -2.71
N SER A 315 -25.78 -14.69 -3.35
CA SER A 315 -25.86 -15.59 -4.51
C SER A 315 -25.88 -14.83 -5.84
N GLY A 316 -24.78 -14.15 -6.18
CA GLY A 316 -24.64 -13.43 -7.44
C GLY A 316 -23.29 -12.73 -7.60
N PRO A 317 -23.06 -12.10 -8.77
CA PRO A 317 -21.93 -11.19 -8.96
C PRO A 317 -22.02 -9.99 -8.01
N GLY A 318 -20.86 -9.41 -7.68
CA GLY A 318 -20.80 -8.18 -6.90
C GLY A 318 -21.40 -6.98 -7.66
N PRO A 319 -21.86 -5.93 -6.96
CA PRO A 319 -22.30 -4.69 -7.58
C PRO A 319 -21.20 -4.09 -8.45
N ARG A 320 -21.53 -3.65 -9.66
CA ARG A 320 -20.60 -2.92 -10.54
C ARG A 320 -21.29 -1.72 -11.18
N VAL A 321 -20.53 -0.65 -11.39
CA VAL A 321 -20.94 0.44 -12.28
C VAL A 321 -20.66 -0.02 -13.71
N THR A 322 -21.61 0.18 -14.62
CA THR A 322 -21.49 -0.18 -16.05
C THR A 322 -21.24 1.04 -16.93
N SER A 323 -21.71 2.22 -16.53
CA SER A 323 -21.40 3.49 -17.17
C SER A 323 -21.42 4.64 -16.16
N VAL A 324 -20.67 5.69 -16.47
CA VAL A 324 -20.69 6.96 -15.73
C VAL A 324 -21.02 8.07 -16.70
N SER A 325 -21.96 8.93 -16.32
CA SER A 325 -22.34 10.09 -17.14
C SER A 325 -22.32 11.37 -16.33
N TRP A 326 -21.89 12.46 -16.96
CA TRP A 326 -21.80 13.78 -16.35
C TRP A 326 -22.09 14.87 -17.38
N THR A 327 -22.44 16.05 -16.91
CA THR A 327 -22.50 17.27 -17.72
C THR A 327 -21.19 18.03 -17.52
N ASP A 328 -20.57 18.52 -18.59
CA ASP A 328 -19.36 19.37 -18.50
C ASP A 328 -19.69 20.83 -18.13
N GLU A 329 -18.65 21.68 -18.02
CA GLU A 329 -18.82 23.11 -17.76
C GLU A 329 -19.65 23.81 -18.87
N GLY A 330 -19.42 23.44 -20.13
CA GLY A 330 -20.13 23.94 -21.31
C GLY A 330 -21.59 23.49 -21.43
N GLY A 331 -22.03 22.49 -20.67
CA GLY A 331 -23.39 21.95 -20.69
C GLY A 331 -23.57 20.70 -21.57
N THR A 332 -22.48 20.12 -22.11
CA THR A 332 -22.54 18.87 -22.88
C THR A 332 -22.69 17.68 -21.95
N ARG A 333 -23.54 16.71 -22.29
CA ARG A 333 -23.63 15.43 -21.58
C ARG A 333 -22.63 14.43 -22.17
N HIS A 334 -21.79 13.87 -21.31
CA HIS A 334 -20.86 12.79 -21.62
C HIS A 334 -21.31 11.52 -20.90
N THR A 335 -20.98 10.37 -21.50
CA THR A 335 -21.20 9.04 -20.91
C THR A 335 -20.05 8.12 -21.32
N ASP A 336 -19.27 7.68 -20.34
CA ASP A 336 -18.21 6.68 -20.51
C ASP A 336 -18.70 5.31 -20.03
N PRO A 337 -18.41 4.22 -20.77
CA PRO A 337 -18.52 2.86 -20.23
C PRO A 337 -17.45 2.64 -19.15
N VAL A 338 -17.76 1.81 -18.16
CA VAL A 338 -16.78 1.38 -17.14
C VAL A 338 -16.22 0.01 -17.51
N GLU A 339 -14.88 -0.05 -17.61
CA GLU A 339 -14.08 -1.26 -17.86
C GLU A 339 -13.65 -1.95 -16.56
#